data_AF-A0A8D1KE46-F1
#
_entry.id   AF-A0A8D1KE46-F1
#
_cell.length_a   1.000
_cell.length_b   1.000
_cell.length_c   1.000
_cell.angle_alpha   90.00
_cell.angle_beta   90.00
_cell.angle_gamma   90.00
#
_symmetry.space_group_name_H-M   'P 1'
#
loop_
_entity.id
_entity.type
_entity.pdbx_description
1 polymer ?
#
loop_
_entity_poly.entity_id
_entity_poly.type
_entity_poly.pdbx_seq_one_letter_code
_entity_poly.pdbx_strand_id
1 'polypeptide(L)'
;MSDEEDLEDFEPDLDDLEREDDEKEIEEWEDYRKEGEEESEEWVSTPLTEDMMKEGLSLLCKTGNGLAHAYVKLEVKDRDLTDIYLLHSYIHLRYVDISENHLTDLSPLNYLTHLLWLKADGNQLRSARLNELPYLQIASFAYNQITDTEGISHPRLASLDLKGNRIPMVTGLDPQKLISLHTLELRGNQLSSTLGINLPKLKNLFLVDHWVKGWCLEGDTVLGARMPGF
;
A
#
# COMPACT_ATOMS: atom_id res chain seq x y z
N MET A 1 25.75 72.59 67.65
CA MET A 1 24.46 73.28 67.48
C MET A 1 23.78 72.53 66.35
N SER A 2 22.88 71.58 66.62
CA SER A 2 21.57 71.72 67.30
C SER A 2 20.53 72.21 66.28
N ASP A 3 19.44 71.50 65.94
CA ASP A 3 18.87 70.24 66.51
C ASP A 3 18.13 69.38 65.45
N GLU A 4 17.48 68.32 65.93
CA GLU A 4 16.27 67.62 65.40
C GLU A 4 15.17 68.63 64.96
N GLU A 5 14.04 68.35 64.28
CA GLU A 5 13.08 67.22 64.07
C GLU A 5 12.24 67.62 62.81
N ASP A 6 11.49 66.82 62.02
CA ASP A 6 11.52 65.44 61.50
C ASP A 6 10.41 65.34 60.37
N LEU A 7 10.22 64.18 59.69
CA LEU A 7 9.16 63.86 58.67
C LEU A 7 9.32 64.59 57.31
N GLU A 8 8.94 64.10 56.12
CA GLU A 8 8.20 62.92 55.58
C GLU A 8 8.78 62.71 54.13
N ASP A 9 8.84 61.55 53.46
CA ASP A 9 8.55 60.13 53.74
C ASP A 9 9.36 59.24 52.73
N PHE A 10 9.32 57.89 52.77
CA PHE A 10 10.18 57.02 51.95
C PHE A 10 9.55 55.66 51.50
N GLU A 11 9.15 55.57 50.23
CA GLU A 11 9.05 54.29 49.48
C GLU A 11 10.42 53.95 48.86
N PRO A 12 10.84 52.67 48.88
CA PRO A 12 10.51 51.79 47.74
C PRO A 12 9.94 50.42 48.13
N ASP A 13 9.57 49.66 47.10
CA ASP A 13 8.77 48.42 47.13
C ASP A 13 9.21 47.29 48.09
N LEU A 14 8.21 46.50 48.49
CA LEU A 14 8.26 45.35 49.40
C LEU A 14 8.72 44.02 48.74
N ASP A 15 8.85 42.98 49.57
CA ASP A 15 8.99 41.55 49.24
C ASP A 15 10.27 41.22 48.43
N ASP A 16 11.44 41.02 49.03
CA ASP A 16 11.81 40.53 50.37
C ASP A 16 11.50 39.03 50.61
N LEU A 17 12.56 38.21 50.75
CA LEU A 17 12.61 36.81 51.22
C LEU A 17 11.92 35.73 50.32
N GLU A 18 12.38 34.48 50.18
CA GLU A 18 13.53 33.73 50.73
C GLU A 18 13.71 32.38 49.97
N ARG A 19 14.79 31.63 50.26
CA ARG A 19 15.14 30.24 49.81
C ARG A 19 15.68 30.18 48.37
N GLU A 20 16.84 29.60 48.06
CA GLU A 20 17.61 28.45 48.61
C GLU A 20 16.88 27.09 48.51
N ASP A 21 17.00 26.39 47.37
CA ASP A 21 16.98 24.90 47.28
C ASP A 21 17.41 24.30 45.89
N ASP A 22 18.03 25.07 44.99
CA ASP A 22 18.17 24.73 43.54
C ASP A 22 19.17 23.60 43.14
N GLU A 23 19.94 22.99 44.05
CA GLU A 23 21.07 22.10 43.69
C GLU A 23 20.91 20.60 44.03
N LYS A 24 19.70 20.07 44.26
CA LYS A 24 19.54 18.64 44.68
C LYS A 24 18.47 17.76 44.02
N GLU A 25 17.54 18.26 43.22
CA GLU A 25 16.51 17.40 42.59
C GLU A 25 16.87 16.87 41.19
N ILE A 26 18.11 17.04 40.73
CA ILE A 26 18.52 16.70 39.34
C ILE A 26 19.02 15.24 39.20
N GLU A 27 19.59 14.62 40.25
CA GLU A 27 20.25 13.31 40.13
C GLU A 27 19.32 12.08 40.10
N GLU A 28 18.04 12.19 40.47
CA GLU A 28 17.10 11.03 40.44
C GLU A 28 16.37 10.82 39.09
N TRP A 29 16.56 11.70 38.09
CA TRP A 29 15.81 11.67 36.84
C TRP A 29 16.52 10.98 35.65
N GLU A 30 17.79 10.58 35.78
CA GLU A 30 18.53 9.96 34.67
C GLU A 30 18.24 8.46 34.45
N ASP A 31 17.83 7.72 35.49
CA ASP A 31 17.73 6.24 35.44
C ASP A 31 16.50 5.75 34.63
N TYR A 32 15.41 6.53 34.60
CA TYR A 32 14.16 6.14 33.91
C TYR A 32 14.17 6.37 32.39
N ARG A 33 15.25 6.89 31.80
CA ARG A 33 15.30 7.22 30.36
C ARG A 33 15.89 6.09 29.48
N LYS A 34 15.78 4.84 29.93
CA LYS A 34 16.37 3.69 29.22
C LYS A 34 15.47 2.48 28.96
N GLU A 35 14.16 2.62 29.15
CA GLU A 35 13.16 1.71 28.60
C GLU A 35 12.45 2.42 27.44
N GLY A 36 12.93 2.18 26.22
CA GLY A 36 12.57 2.97 25.03
C GLY A 36 13.49 2.82 23.82
N GLU A 37 14.57 2.04 23.94
CA GLU A 37 15.12 1.32 22.77
C GLU A 37 14.09 0.26 22.37
N GLU A 38 13.11 0.64 21.54
CA GLU A 38 12.31 -0.33 20.79
C GLU A 38 13.31 -1.17 19.98
N GLU A 39 13.43 -2.47 20.30
CA GLU A 39 14.22 -3.39 19.50
C GLU A 39 13.64 -3.39 18.08
N SER A 40 14.30 -2.69 17.17
CA SER A 40 13.91 -2.64 15.77
C SER A 40 14.15 -4.02 15.19
N GLU A 41 13.13 -4.88 15.22
CA GLU A 41 13.16 -6.24 14.70
C GLU A 41 13.83 -6.22 13.31
N GLU A 42 15.03 -6.79 13.20
CA GLU A 42 15.73 -6.86 11.92
C GLU A 42 14.98 -7.85 11.02
N TRP A 43 14.00 -7.33 10.27
CA TRP A 43 13.12 -8.11 9.40
C TRP A 43 13.96 -8.99 8.47
N VAL A 44 14.02 -10.28 8.81
CA VAL A 44 14.93 -11.24 8.19
C VAL A 44 14.52 -11.41 6.73
N SER A 45 15.35 -10.90 5.84
CA SER A 45 15.09 -10.96 4.40
C SER A 45 14.99 -12.43 3.97
N THR A 46 13.80 -12.80 3.48
CA THR A 46 13.44 -14.14 3.04
C THR A 46 13.28 -14.10 1.51
N PRO A 47 14.36 -14.31 0.74
CA PRO A 47 14.31 -14.30 -0.71
C PRO A 47 13.72 -15.60 -1.25
N LEU A 48 12.99 -15.50 -2.36
CA LEU A 48 12.43 -16.63 -3.07
C LEU A 48 13.52 -17.62 -3.54
N THR A 49 13.50 -18.84 -2.98
CA THR A 49 14.49 -19.89 -3.26
C THR A 49 14.09 -20.81 -4.41
N GLU A 50 15.06 -21.56 -4.96
CA GLU A 50 14.75 -22.60 -5.94
C GLU A 50 13.83 -23.71 -5.39
N ASP A 51 13.88 -24.02 -4.10
CA ASP A 51 13.09 -25.10 -3.52
C ASP A 51 11.64 -24.66 -3.31
N MET A 52 11.40 -23.41 -2.88
CA MET A 52 10.09 -22.77 -2.95
C MET A 52 9.53 -22.74 -4.39
N MET A 53 10.38 -22.52 -5.39
CA MET A 53 9.97 -22.63 -6.80
C MET A 53 9.63 -24.07 -7.20
N LYS A 54 10.39 -25.08 -6.78
CA LYS A 54 10.08 -26.50 -7.05
C LYS A 54 8.75 -26.93 -6.43
N GLU A 55 8.36 -26.37 -5.29
CA GLU A 55 7.06 -26.58 -4.66
C GLU A 55 5.91 -25.85 -5.37
N GLY A 56 6.09 -24.57 -5.68
CA GLY A 56 5.02 -23.72 -6.22
C GLY A 56 4.77 -23.85 -7.73
N LEU A 57 5.74 -24.35 -8.50
CA LEU A 57 5.64 -24.45 -9.95
C LEU A 57 4.72 -25.60 -10.41
N SER A 58 3.77 -25.26 -11.28
CA SER A 58 2.78 -26.21 -11.79
C SER A 58 2.32 -25.89 -13.22
N LEU A 59 1.42 -26.73 -13.75
CA LEU A 59 0.87 -26.63 -15.12
C LEU A 59 1.94 -26.64 -16.22
N LEU A 60 2.53 -27.81 -16.47
CA LEU A 60 3.52 -28.02 -17.52
C LEU A 60 2.89 -27.86 -18.92
N CYS A 61 3.31 -26.83 -19.67
CA CYS A 61 2.85 -26.53 -21.02
C CYS A 61 4.00 -26.60 -22.03
N LYS A 62 3.69 -26.75 -23.32
CA LYS A 62 4.68 -26.52 -24.40
C LYS A 62 5.04 -25.04 -24.51
N THR A 63 6.31 -24.76 -24.78
CA THR A 63 6.82 -23.43 -25.11
C THR A 63 6.28 -22.94 -26.47
N GLY A 64 6.34 -21.63 -26.73
CA GLY A 64 5.75 -21.02 -27.95
C GLY A 64 6.32 -21.53 -29.28
N ASN A 65 7.55 -22.08 -29.27
CA ASN A 65 8.17 -22.74 -30.43
C ASN A 65 7.82 -24.24 -30.54
N GLY A 66 7.12 -24.82 -29.57
CA GLY A 66 6.76 -26.24 -29.52
C GLY A 66 7.90 -27.23 -29.21
N LEU A 67 9.13 -26.74 -29.02
CA LEU A 67 10.35 -27.56 -28.89
C LEU A 67 10.70 -27.95 -27.46
N ALA A 68 10.13 -27.27 -26.46
CA ALA A 68 10.38 -27.52 -25.05
C ALA A 68 9.07 -27.49 -24.23
N HIS A 69 9.18 -27.80 -22.94
CA HIS A 69 8.10 -27.61 -21.97
C HIS A 69 8.56 -26.69 -20.85
N ALA A 70 7.62 -25.95 -20.27
CA ALA A 70 7.84 -25.09 -19.11
C ALA A 70 6.60 -25.10 -18.21
N TYR A 71 6.80 -24.98 -16.91
CA TYR A 71 5.71 -24.67 -15.98
C TYR A 71 5.23 -23.24 -16.22
N VAL A 72 3.91 -23.04 -16.23
CA VAL A 72 3.31 -21.71 -16.52
C VAL A 72 2.45 -21.17 -15.38
N LYS A 73 2.31 -21.92 -14.29
CA LYS A 73 1.68 -21.49 -13.04
C LYS A 73 2.69 -21.52 -11.89
N LEU A 74 2.64 -20.53 -11.03
CA LEU A 74 3.38 -20.44 -9.78
C LEU A 74 2.43 -20.02 -8.65
N GLU A 75 2.47 -20.71 -7.51
CA GLU A 75 1.79 -20.33 -6.27
C GLU A 75 2.78 -20.40 -5.10
N VAL A 76 3.19 -19.26 -4.55
CA VAL A 76 4.10 -19.16 -3.39
C VAL A 76 3.52 -18.13 -2.40
N LYS A 77 2.49 -18.57 -1.68
CA LYS A 77 1.80 -17.81 -0.64
C LYS A 77 2.29 -18.17 0.74
N ASP A 78 2.18 -17.24 1.67
CA ASP A 78 2.33 -17.51 3.11
C ASP A 78 3.73 -18.10 3.40
N ARG A 79 4.76 -17.39 2.91
CA ARG A 79 6.20 -17.74 2.96
C ARG A 79 7.10 -16.60 3.42
N ASP A 80 6.52 -15.56 4.00
CA ASP A 80 7.22 -14.35 4.50
C ASP A 80 8.16 -13.67 3.47
N LEU A 81 7.91 -13.84 2.16
CA LEU A 81 8.86 -13.41 1.13
C LEU A 81 9.07 -11.88 1.15
N THR A 82 10.33 -11.46 1.17
CA THR A 82 10.75 -10.05 1.02
C THR A 82 11.29 -9.76 -0.37
N ASP A 83 11.80 -10.77 -1.08
CA ASP A 83 12.32 -10.67 -2.44
C ASP A 83 11.79 -11.79 -3.36
N ILE A 84 11.56 -11.43 -4.62
CA ILE A 84 11.15 -12.32 -5.72
C ILE A 84 12.05 -12.19 -6.96
N TYR A 85 13.29 -11.71 -6.81
CA TYR A 85 14.23 -11.47 -7.92
C TYR A 85 14.34 -12.68 -8.86
N LEU A 86 14.43 -13.89 -8.29
CA LEU A 86 14.52 -15.16 -9.00
C LEU A 86 13.48 -15.33 -10.15
N LEU A 87 12.29 -14.72 -10.02
CA LEU A 87 11.24 -14.75 -11.04
C LEU A 87 11.64 -14.12 -12.38
N HIS A 88 12.66 -13.24 -12.42
CA HIS A 88 13.14 -12.63 -13.66
C HIS A 88 13.53 -13.68 -14.74
N SER A 89 13.88 -14.89 -14.30
CA SER A 89 14.33 -15.99 -15.18
C SER A 89 13.19 -16.88 -15.68
N TYR A 90 12.02 -16.85 -15.04
CA TYR A 90 10.90 -17.76 -15.31
C TYR A 90 9.91 -17.18 -16.36
N ILE A 91 10.45 -16.64 -17.45
CA ILE A 91 9.77 -15.87 -18.53
C ILE A 91 8.58 -16.57 -19.24
N HIS A 92 8.27 -17.81 -18.87
CA HIS A 92 7.15 -18.58 -19.40
C HIS A 92 5.94 -18.67 -18.45
N LEU A 93 6.05 -18.11 -17.24
CA LEU A 93 4.94 -17.97 -16.30
C LEU A 93 3.79 -17.12 -16.88
N ARG A 94 2.56 -17.54 -16.57
CA ARG A 94 1.29 -16.98 -17.04
C ARG A 94 0.31 -16.72 -15.92
N TYR A 95 0.40 -17.48 -14.84
CA TYR A 95 -0.41 -17.34 -13.63
C TYR A 95 0.55 -17.31 -12.46
N VAL A 96 0.62 -16.18 -11.74
CA VAL A 96 1.50 -16.01 -10.57
C VAL A 96 0.65 -15.58 -9.39
N ASP A 97 0.69 -16.35 -8.30
CA ASP A 97 0.17 -15.97 -7.00
C ASP A 97 1.31 -15.90 -5.99
N ILE A 98 1.54 -14.71 -5.46
CA ILE A 98 2.57 -14.34 -4.46
C ILE A 98 1.91 -13.60 -3.27
N SER A 99 0.62 -13.82 -3.07
CA SER A 99 -0.16 -13.17 -2.00
C SER A 99 0.23 -13.65 -0.60
N GLU A 100 -0.05 -12.85 0.42
CA GLU A 100 0.30 -13.11 1.83
C GLU A 100 1.83 -13.27 2.00
N ASN A 101 2.57 -12.19 1.78
CA ASN A 101 4.03 -12.08 1.90
C ASN A 101 4.42 -10.64 2.28
N HIS A 102 5.73 -10.32 2.38
CA HIS A 102 6.23 -9.01 2.80
C HIS A 102 6.83 -8.17 1.66
N LEU A 103 6.36 -8.39 0.42
CA LEU A 103 6.95 -7.77 -0.76
C LEU A 103 6.67 -6.27 -0.81
N THR A 104 7.71 -5.51 -1.13
CA THR A 104 7.67 -4.05 -1.33
C THR A 104 7.97 -3.63 -2.78
N ASP A 105 8.58 -4.51 -3.57
CA ASP A 105 8.84 -4.34 -5.00
C ASP A 105 8.27 -5.52 -5.82
N LEU A 106 7.81 -5.23 -7.04
CA LEU A 106 7.38 -6.20 -8.05
C LEU A 106 8.19 -6.11 -9.35
N SER A 107 9.28 -5.34 -9.39
CA SER A 107 10.06 -5.14 -10.62
C SER A 107 10.58 -6.42 -11.31
N PRO A 108 10.84 -7.56 -10.62
CA PRO A 108 11.16 -8.83 -11.28
C PRO A 108 10.04 -9.38 -12.18
N LEU A 109 8.78 -9.02 -11.93
CA LEU A 109 7.64 -9.43 -12.77
C LEU A 109 7.66 -8.76 -14.15
N ASN A 110 8.41 -7.67 -14.35
CA ASN A 110 8.54 -6.99 -15.65
C ASN A 110 9.11 -7.87 -16.76
N TYR A 111 9.83 -8.95 -16.40
CA TYR A 111 10.36 -9.93 -17.36
C TYR A 111 9.31 -10.96 -17.80
N LEU A 112 8.21 -11.11 -17.05
CA LEU A 112 7.12 -12.05 -17.32
C LEU A 112 6.15 -11.51 -18.38
N THR A 113 6.68 -11.16 -19.55
CA THR A 113 5.95 -10.55 -20.68
C THR A 113 4.73 -11.34 -21.18
N HIS A 114 4.58 -12.61 -20.78
CA HIS A 114 3.48 -13.50 -21.13
C HIS A 114 2.46 -13.71 -19.99
N LEU A 115 2.58 -12.95 -18.88
CA LEU A 115 1.69 -13.03 -17.74
C LEU A 115 0.23 -12.72 -18.15
N LEU A 116 -0.71 -13.57 -17.73
CA LEU A 116 -2.15 -13.46 -17.99
C LEU A 116 -2.92 -13.08 -16.72
N TRP A 117 -2.41 -13.49 -15.56
CA TRP A 117 -3.06 -13.38 -14.27
C TRP A 117 -2.02 -13.18 -13.17
N LEU A 118 -2.23 -12.18 -12.31
CA LEU A 118 -1.37 -11.85 -11.17
C LEU A 118 -2.20 -11.66 -9.91
N LYS A 119 -1.77 -12.32 -8.82
CA LYS A 119 -2.19 -12.03 -7.45
C LYS A 119 -0.97 -11.72 -6.58
N ALA A 120 -1.01 -10.56 -5.94
CA ALA A 120 -0.06 -10.09 -4.94
C ALA A 120 -0.82 -9.37 -3.81
N ASP A 121 -1.91 -10.00 -3.34
CA ASP A 121 -2.71 -9.49 -2.24
C ASP A 121 -1.96 -9.65 -0.90
N GLY A 122 -2.35 -8.94 0.16
CA GLY A 122 -1.74 -9.15 1.49
C GLY A 122 -0.22 -8.98 1.48
N ASN A 123 0.24 -7.82 1.00
CA ASN A 123 1.66 -7.51 0.84
C ASN A 123 1.95 -6.05 1.26
N GLN A 124 3.21 -5.63 1.22
CA GLN A 124 3.65 -4.32 1.71
C GLN A 124 3.84 -3.28 0.59
N LEU A 125 3.26 -3.52 -0.60
CA LEU A 125 3.46 -2.69 -1.79
C LEU A 125 2.91 -1.28 -1.61
N ARG A 126 3.69 -0.27 -2.02
CA ARG A 126 3.25 1.15 -2.05
C ARG A 126 2.82 1.63 -3.45
N SER A 127 3.11 0.85 -4.50
CA SER A 127 2.65 1.10 -5.87
C SER A 127 2.48 -0.23 -6.61
N ALA A 128 1.52 -0.30 -7.54
CA ALA A 128 1.33 -1.43 -8.44
C ALA A 128 1.97 -1.21 -9.83
N ARG A 129 2.93 -0.29 -9.93
CA ARG A 129 3.63 0.06 -11.16
C ARG A 129 4.40 -1.14 -11.74
N LEU A 130 4.05 -1.50 -12.97
CA LEU A 130 4.78 -2.45 -13.80
C LEU A 130 5.01 -1.84 -15.20
N ASN A 131 5.95 -2.41 -15.95
CA ASN A 131 6.03 -2.21 -17.40
C ASN A 131 4.74 -2.73 -18.07
N GLU A 132 4.46 -2.29 -19.30
CA GLU A 132 3.28 -2.79 -20.02
C GLU A 132 3.36 -4.31 -20.23
N LEU A 133 2.47 -5.05 -19.57
CA LEU A 133 2.28 -6.49 -19.75
C LEU A 133 1.16 -6.74 -20.77
N PRO A 134 1.46 -7.02 -22.06
CA PRO A 134 0.49 -6.93 -23.15
C PRO A 134 -0.56 -8.04 -23.17
N TYR A 135 -0.43 -9.05 -22.28
CA TYR A 135 -1.37 -10.17 -22.16
C TYR A 135 -2.07 -10.27 -20.81
N LEU A 136 -1.72 -9.41 -19.83
CA LEU A 136 -2.28 -9.44 -18.48
C LEU A 136 -3.76 -9.07 -18.52
N GLN A 137 -4.62 -9.93 -17.98
CA GLN A 137 -6.08 -9.81 -18.02
C GLN A 137 -6.69 -9.60 -16.63
N ILE A 138 -6.07 -10.14 -15.59
CA ILE A 138 -6.51 -10.01 -14.20
C ILE A 138 -5.30 -9.66 -13.34
N ALA A 139 -5.41 -8.57 -12.58
CA ALA A 139 -4.42 -8.15 -11.59
C ALA A 139 -5.12 -7.84 -10.26
N SER A 140 -4.46 -8.19 -9.16
CA SER A 140 -5.01 -8.14 -7.81
C SER A 140 -3.89 -7.79 -6.85
N PHE A 141 -4.04 -6.65 -6.18
CA PHE A 141 -3.11 -6.10 -5.20
C PHE A 141 -3.89 -5.67 -3.94
N ALA A 142 -4.89 -6.47 -3.55
CA ALA A 142 -5.75 -6.15 -2.43
C ALA A 142 -4.97 -6.18 -1.10
N TYR A 143 -5.43 -5.42 -0.10
CA TYR A 143 -4.82 -5.34 1.24
C TYR A 143 -3.31 -5.07 1.20
N ASN A 144 -2.93 -4.04 0.45
CA ASN A 144 -1.57 -3.51 0.35
C ASN A 144 -1.51 -2.06 0.89
N GLN A 145 -0.39 -1.36 0.69
CA GLN A 145 -0.18 0.01 1.15
C GLN A 145 -0.18 1.03 -0.01
N ILE A 146 -0.83 0.69 -1.14
CA ILE A 146 -0.75 1.47 -2.38
C ILE A 146 -1.41 2.83 -2.22
N THR A 147 -0.71 3.89 -2.65
CA THR A 147 -1.17 5.29 -2.53
C THR A 147 -1.72 5.88 -3.82
N ASP A 148 -1.39 5.31 -4.97
CA ASP A 148 -1.75 5.83 -6.30
C ASP A 148 -1.89 4.68 -7.32
N THR A 149 -2.44 4.99 -8.49
CA THR A 149 -2.67 4.03 -9.57
C THR A 149 -1.77 4.27 -10.78
N GLU A 150 -0.63 4.96 -10.60
CA GLU A 150 0.30 5.27 -11.68
C GLU A 150 1.03 4.02 -12.20
N GLY A 151 1.21 3.95 -13.51
CA GLY A 151 1.90 2.83 -14.16
C GLY A 151 1.06 1.56 -14.33
N ILE A 152 -0.19 1.52 -13.85
CA ILE A 152 -1.14 0.44 -14.19
C ILE A 152 -1.64 0.66 -15.62
N SER A 153 -0.82 0.26 -16.60
CA SER A 153 -0.99 0.53 -18.04
C SER A 153 -0.88 -0.77 -18.83
N HIS A 154 -1.99 -1.49 -18.97
CA HIS A 154 -2.01 -2.86 -19.49
C HIS A 154 -3.21 -3.07 -20.44
N PRO A 155 -3.00 -3.18 -21.78
CA PRO A 155 -4.07 -3.07 -22.79
C PRO A 155 -5.13 -4.18 -22.73
N ARG A 156 -4.81 -5.34 -22.14
CA ARG A 156 -5.74 -6.47 -21.99
C ARG A 156 -6.31 -6.63 -20.58
N LEU A 157 -5.96 -5.74 -19.64
CA LEU A 157 -6.42 -5.84 -18.27
C LEU A 157 -7.94 -5.62 -18.24
N ALA A 158 -8.67 -6.65 -17.80
CA ALA A 158 -10.11 -6.73 -17.83
C ALA A 158 -10.72 -6.57 -16.42
N SER A 159 -9.99 -7.04 -15.40
CA SER A 159 -10.32 -6.88 -13.98
C SER A 159 -9.10 -6.42 -13.19
N LEU A 160 -9.28 -5.39 -12.37
CA LEU A 160 -8.28 -4.85 -11.45
C LEU A 160 -8.86 -4.79 -10.04
N ASP A 161 -8.21 -5.44 -9.08
CA ASP A 161 -8.54 -5.38 -7.66
C ASP A 161 -7.47 -4.61 -6.88
N LEU A 162 -7.91 -3.52 -6.24
CA LEU A 162 -7.13 -2.63 -5.38
C LEU A 162 -7.81 -2.45 -4.01
N LYS A 163 -8.68 -3.38 -3.59
CA LYS A 163 -9.41 -3.30 -2.32
C LYS A 163 -8.46 -3.10 -1.14
N GLY A 164 -8.84 -2.27 -0.16
CA GLY A 164 -8.14 -2.18 1.13
C GLY A 164 -6.73 -1.58 1.03
N ASN A 165 -6.52 -0.67 0.09
CA ASN A 165 -5.29 0.11 -0.07
C ASN A 165 -5.45 1.52 0.53
N ARG A 166 -4.48 2.41 0.31
CA ARG A 166 -4.42 3.77 0.87
C ARG A 166 -4.58 4.85 -0.20
N ILE A 167 -5.32 4.56 -1.28
CA ILE A 167 -5.49 5.48 -2.42
C ILE A 167 -6.47 6.61 -2.04
N PRO A 168 -6.07 7.90 -2.06
CA PRO A 168 -6.94 9.02 -1.71
C PRO A 168 -7.65 9.62 -2.94
N MET A 169 -7.08 9.45 -4.13
CA MET A 169 -7.60 9.86 -5.43
C MET A 169 -7.00 8.95 -6.52
N VAL A 170 -7.76 8.69 -7.59
CA VAL A 170 -7.31 7.85 -8.72
C VAL A 170 -6.54 8.70 -9.72
N THR A 171 -5.31 8.30 -10.08
CA THR A 171 -4.47 8.96 -11.10
C THR A 171 -3.84 7.93 -12.04
N GLY A 172 -3.40 8.33 -13.24
CA GLY A 172 -2.65 7.45 -14.14
C GLY A 172 -3.44 6.33 -14.85
N LEU A 173 -4.72 6.10 -14.51
CA LEU A 173 -5.60 5.16 -15.22
C LEU A 173 -6.01 5.71 -16.60
N ASP A 174 -5.11 5.56 -17.57
CA ASP A 174 -5.27 6.05 -18.94
C ASP A 174 -6.27 5.19 -19.76
N PRO A 175 -7.43 5.75 -20.20
CA PRO A 175 -8.41 5.00 -20.99
C PRO A 175 -7.90 4.54 -22.37
N GLN A 176 -6.80 5.12 -22.90
CA GLN A 176 -6.17 4.66 -24.13
C GLN A 176 -5.30 3.42 -23.92
N LYS A 177 -4.89 3.14 -22.67
CA LYS A 177 -4.07 1.98 -22.28
C LYS A 177 -4.85 0.92 -21.50
N LEU A 178 -6.04 1.25 -20.99
CA LEU A 178 -6.92 0.35 -20.25
C LEU A 178 -8.19 0.00 -21.05
N ILE A 179 -8.03 -0.15 -22.36
CA ILE A 179 -9.12 -0.37 -23.34
C ILE A 179 -9.98 -1.61 -23.09
N SER A 180 -9.52 -2.56 -22.28
CA SER A 180 -10.23 -3.79 -21.92
C SER A 180 -10.89 -3.73 -20.52
N LEU A 181 -10.58 -2.72 -19.71
CA LEU A 181 -10.87 -2.72 -18.27
C LEU A 181 -12.37 -2.52 -18.02
N HIS A 182 -13.02 -3.58 -17.57
CA HIS A 182 -14.47 -3.61 -17.33
C HIS A 182 -14.85 -3.85 -15.86
N THR A 183 -13.88 -4.10 -14.98
CA THR A 183 -14.11 -4.32 -13.54
C THR A 183 -12.98 -3.69 -12.73
N LEU A 184 -13.36 -2.79 -11.81
CA LEU A 184 -12.46 -2.07 -10.92
C LEU A 184 -13.00 -2.14 -9.49
N GLU A 185 -12.22 -2.71 -8.59
CA GLU A 185 -12.51 -2.83 -7.17
C GLU A 185 -11.60 -1.90 -6.36
N LEU A 186 -12.20 -1.03 -5.55
CA LEU A 186 -11.55 0.05 -4.81
C LEU A 186 -12.13 0.20 -3.38
N ARG A 187 -13.01 -0.69 -2.90
CA ARG A 187 -13.55 -0.61 -1.53
C ARG A 187 -12.45 -0.62 -0.47
N GLY A 188 -12.67 0.05 0.65
CA GLY A 188 -11.68 0.14 1.74
C GLY A 188 -10.47 1.04 1.42
N ASN A 189 -10.52 1.85 0.35
CA ASN A 189 -9.56 2.93 0.10
C ASN A 189 -10.02 4.26 0.75
N GLN A 190 -9.17 5.29 0.68
CA GLN A 190 -9.37 6.61 1.29
C GLN A 190 -9.94 7.64 0.29
N LEU A 191 -10.66 7.16 -0.74
CA LEU A 191 -11.10 7.96 -1.88
C LEU A 191 -12.03 9.11 -1.47
N SER A 192 -11.54 10.34 -1.66
CA SER A 192 -12.32 11.57 -1.40
C SER A 192 -13.12 12.05 -2.62
N SER A 193 -12.90 11.44 -3.79
CA SER A 193 -13.61 11.75 -5.04
C SER A 193 -13.53 10.58 -6.03
N THR A 194 -14.46 10.54 -6.99
CA THR A 194 -14.42 9.67 -8.17
C THR A 194 -13.68 10.30 -9.36
N LEU A 195 -13.19 11.53 -9.23
CA LEU A 195 -12.35 12.19 -10.23
C LEU A 195 -11.12 11.33 -10.55
N GLY A 196 -10.81 11.22 -11.85
CA GLY A 196 -9.77 10.33 -12.36
C GLY A 196 -10.27 8.97 -12.87
N ILE A 197 -11.46 8.51 -12.45
CA ILE A 197 -12.06 7.25 -12.91
C ILE A 197 -12.77 7.45 -14.26
N ASN A 198 -12.00 7.75 -15.31
CA ASN A 198 -12.52 7.93 -16.68
C ASN A 198 -12.21 6.72 -17.56
N LEU A 199 -12.99 5.63 -17.40
CA LEU A 199 -12.76 4.34 -18.08
C LEU A 199 -13.99 3.94 -18.92
N PRO A 200 -14.00 4.18 -20.25
CA PRO A 200 -15.20 4.08 -21.10
C PRO A 200 -15.67 2.65 -21.40
N LYS A 201 -15.04 1.63 -20.81
CA LYS A 201 -15.45 0.21 -20.88
C LYS A 201 -15.81 -0.38 -19.52
N LEU A 202 -15.78 0.42 -18.46
CA LEU A 202 -16.06 -0.02 -17.10
C LEU A 202 -17.54 -0.43 -16.96
N LYS A 203 -17.78 -1.63 -16.42
CA LYS A 203 -19.12 -2.19 -16.20
C LYS A 203 -19.41 -2.37 -14.71
N ASN A 204 -18.39 -2.76 -13.96
CA ASN A 204 -18.44 -2.97 -12.51
C ASN A 204 -17.44 -2.02 -11.85
N LEU A 205 -17.91 -1.16 -10.95
CA LEU A 205 -17.10 -0.27 -10.14
C LEU A 205 -17.55 -0.40 -8.68
N PHE A 206 -16.63 -0.75 -7.80
CA PHE A 206 -16.90 -0.94 -6.37
C PHE A 206 -16.07 0.07 -5.56
N LEU A 207 -16.73 0.99 -4.86
CA LEU A 207 -16.09 2.10 -4.13
C LEU A 207 -16.36 2.08 -2.63
N VAL A 208 -17.61 1.74 -2.24
CA VAL A 208 -18.09 1.91 -0.87
C VAL A 208 -18.02 0.58 -0.11
N ASP A 209 -17.27 0.56 1.00
CA ASP A 209 -17.41 -0.49 2.00
C ASP A 209 -18.66 -0.23 2.85
N HIS A 210 -19.35 -1.30 3.30
CA HIS A 210 -20.75 -1.25 3.75
C HIS A 210 -21.00 -0.60 5.14
N TRP A 211 -20.12 0.31 5.59
CA TRP A 211 -20.11 0.85 6.96
C TRP A 211 -20.21 2.38 7.10
N VAL A 212 -20.41 3.15 6.02
CA VAL A 212 -20.60 4.61 6.12
C VAL A 212 -22.07 5.03 6.05
N LYS A 213 -22.58 5.61 7.15
CA LYS A 213 -23.84 6.37 7.14
C LYS A 213 -23.63 7.67 6.36
N GLY A 214 -24.52 7.96 5.41
CA GLY A 214 -24.68 9.31 4.85
C GLY A 214 -23.66 9.68 3.77
N TRP A 215 -23.79 9.07 2.59
CA TRP A 215 -23.35 9.70 1.34
C TRP A 215 -24.58 10.30 0.66
N CYS A 216 -24.62 11.63 0.54
CA CYS A 216 -25.59 12.33 -0.28
C CYS A 216 -25.03 12.44 -1.70
N LEU A 217 -25.80 12.06 -2.70
CA LEU A 217 -25.37 12.01 -4.10
C LEU A 217 -25.87 13.25 -4.84
N GLU A 218 -24.97 14.17 -5.15
CA GLU A 218 -25.17 15.19 -6.18
C GLU A 218 -24.27 14.86 -7.38
N GLY A 219 -24.83 14.88 -8.59
CA GLY A 219 -24.13 14.56 -9.84
C GLY A 219 -24.32 13.10 -10.30
N ASP A 220 -24.94 12.94 -11.47
CA ASP A 220 -25.30 11.64 -12.03
C ASP A 220 -24.09 10.73 -12.33
N THR A 221 -23.94 9.63 -11.58
CA THR A 221 -23.80 8.26 -12.12
C THR A 221 -23.87 7.25 -10.97
N VAL A 222 -25.03 6.61 -10.78
CA VAL A 222 -25.18 5.44 -9.89
C VAL A 222 -26.03 4.38 -10.57
N LEU A 223 -25.40 3.26 -10.94
CA LEU A 223 -26.08 2.00 -11.30
C LEU A 223 -25.41 0.82 -10.59
N GLY A 224 -25.46 0.85 -9.26
CA GLY A 224 -25.04 -0.23 -8.36
C GLY A 224 -26.20 -1.11 -7.89
N ALA A 225 -27.10 -1.55 -8.80
CA ALA A 225 -28.26 -2.37 -8.44
C ALA A 225 -28.55 -3.48 -9.46
N ARG A 226 -28.68 -4.72 -8.99
CA ARG A 226 -29.20 -5.85 -9.78
C ARG A 226 -30.70 -5.70 -10.03
N MET A 227 -31.17 -6.16 -11.19
CA MET A 227 -32.50 -6.76 -11.32
C MET A 227 -32.36 -8.22 -11.83
N PRO A 228 -33.13 -9.18 -11.28
CA PRO A 228 -33.20 -10.55 -11.79
C PRO A 228 -34.51 -10.82 -12.56
N GLY A 229 -34.41 -11.45 -13.74
CA GLY A 229 -35.55 -11.84 -14.59
C GLY A 229 -36.14 -10.66 -15.40
N PHE A 230 -36.74 -10.88 -16.57
CA PHE A 230 -36.98 -12.14 -17.30
C PHE A 230 -36.23 -12.15 -18.64
#